data_AF-A0A7C6C6I7-F1
#
_entry.id   AF-A0A7C6C6I7-F1
#
_cell.length_a   1.000
_cell.length_b   1.000
_cell.length_c   1.000
_cell.angle_alpha   90.00
_cell.angle_beta   90.00
_cell.angle_gamma   90.00
#
_symmetry.space_group_name_H-M   'P 1'
#
loop_
_entity.id
_entity.type
_entity.pdbx_description
1 polymer ?
#
loop_
_entity_poly.entity_id
_entity_poly.type
_entity_poly.pdbx_seq_one_letter_code
_entity_poly.pdbx_strand_id
1 'polypeptide(L)'
;MDEKRDLCKGCSESVEVSPDSIAQMVAQVERSGQAVEDEVYNRRLGKCLDCSYLEYGTTCMLCGCIVQVKAKYRTGSCPHPQQSRWDE
;
A
#
# COMPACT_ATOMS: atom_id res chain seq x y z
N MET A 1 -5.11 13.39 -43.59
CA MET A 1 -4.34 13.60 -42.34
C MET A 1 -5.00 12.73 -41.30
N ASP A 2 -4.45 11.54 -41.09
CA ASP A 2 -5.04 10.46 -40.31
C ASP A 2 -4.60 10.61 -38.85
N GLU A 3 -5.55 11.05 -38.01
CA GLU A 3 -5.35 11.25 -36.57
C GLU A 3 -5.33 9.90 -35.87
N LYS A 4 -4.11 9.36 -35.75
CA LYS A 4 -3.80 8.14 -35.01
C LYS A 4 -4.02 8.42 -33.52
N ARG A 5 -5.26 8.30 -33.05
CA ARG A 5 -5.59 8.28 -31.62
C ARG A 5 -4.88 7.09 -30.98
N ASP A 6 -3.76 7.35 -30.33
CA ASP A 6 -3.06 6.38 -29.50
C ASP A 6 -4.00 5.92 -28.38
N LEU A 7 -4.68 4.79 -28.60
CA LEU A 7 -5.36 4.05 -27.55
C LEU A 7 -4.30 3.61 -26.54
N CYS A 8 -4.20 4.35 -25.42
CA CYS A 8 -3.44 3.90 -24.26
C CYS A 8 -3.94 2.50 -23.89
N LYS A 9 -3.04 1.51 -23.84
CA LYS A 9 -3.30 0.10 -23.54
C LYS A 9 -3.81 -0.17 -22.11
N GLY A 10 -4.24 0.85 -21.38
CA GLY A 10 -4.45 0.79 -19.92
C GLY A 10 -5.77 1.33 -19.38
N CYS A 11 -6.71 1.82 -20.21
CA CYS A 11 -7.92 2.49 -19.70
C CYS A 11 -9.16 1.61 -19.51
N SER A 12 -9.03 0.27 -19.56
CA SER A 12 -10.20 -0.63 -19.47
C SER A 12 -10.16 -1.62 -18.31
N GLU A 13 -9.12 -1.60 -17.49
CA GLU A 13 -8.96 -2.55 -16.38
C GLU A 13 -9.23 -1.84 -15.05
N SER A 14 -10.08 -2.42 -14.22
CA SER A 14 -10.38 -1.92 -12.88
C SER A 14 -9.10 -1.91 -12.05
N VAL A 15 -8.67 -0.73 -11.61
CA VAL A 15 -7.44 -0.50 -10.82
C VAL A 15 -7.63 -0.91 -9.35
N GLU A 16 -8.82 -1.41 -9.00
CA GLU A 16 -9.20 -1.78 -7.64
C GLU A 16 -8.63 -3.16 -7.27
N VAL A 17 -7.68 -3.18 -6.33
CA VAL A 17 -7.12 -4.43 -5.80
C VAL A 17 -8.11 -5.04 -4.82
N SER A 18 -8.58 -6.25 -5.13
CA SER A 18 -9.46 -7.01 -4.23
C SER A 18 -8.80 -7.27 -2.87
N PRO A 19 -9.57 -7.26 -1.77
CA PRO A 19 -9.04 -7.51 -0.43
C PRO A 19 -8.37 -8.88 -0.29
N ASP A 20 -8.84 -9.89 -1.02
CA ASP A 20 -8.22 -11.22 -1.08
C ASP A 20 -6.79 -11.17 -1.64
N SER A 21 -6.58 -10.42 -2.73
CA SER A 21 -5.26 -10.23 -3.33
C SER A 21 -4.31 -9.51 -2.37
N ILE A 22 -4.80 -8.53 -1.60
CA ILE A 22 -4.00 -7.85 -0.56
C ILE A 22 -3.59 -8.84 0.53
N ALA A 23 -4.52 -9.68 1.01
CA ALA A 23 -4.23 -10.71 2.00
C ALA A 23 -3.17 -11.71 1.49
N GLN A 24 -3.24 -12.10 0.22
CA GLN A 24 -2.21 -12.94 -0.39
C GLN A 24 -0.84 -12.26 -0.42
N MET A 25 -0.77 -10.97 -0.75
CA MET A 25 0.48 -10.21 -0.73
C MET A 25 1.06 -10.13 0.69
N VAL A 26 0.24 -9.85 1.70
CA VAL A 26 0.66 -9.85 3.11
C VAL A 26 1.20 -11.21 3.52
N ALA A 27 0.51 -12.30 3.18
CA ALA A 27 0.96 -13.65 3.47
C ALA A 27 2.31 -14.00 2.81
N GLN A 28 2.62 -13.42 1.64
CA GLN A 28 3.94 -13.57 1.03
C GLN A 28 5.04 -12.89 1.85
N VAL A 29 4.78 -11.71 2.42
CA VAL A 29 5.71 -11.02 3.33
C VAL A 29 5.95 -11.84 4.60
N GLU A 30 4.92 -12.48 5.13
CA GLU A 30 5.05 -13.37 6.30
C GLU A 30 5.94 -14.56 6.00
N ARG A 31 5.77 -15.20 4.84
CA ARG A 31 6.59 -16.33 4.41
C ARG A 31 8.03 -15.94 4.07
N SER A 32 8.31 -14.68 3.74
CA SER A 32 9.66 -14.23 3.40
C SER A 32 10.56 -14.03 4.63
N GLY A 33 10.01 -14.10 5.85
CA GLY A 33 10.75 -13.84 7.09
C GLY A 33 11.05 -12.35 7.31
N GLN A 34 10.59 -11.48 6.42
CA GLN A 34 10.74 -10.02 6.54
C GLN A 34 9.52 -9.37 7.20
N ALA A 35 8.58 -10.15 7.73
CA ALA A 35 7.40 -9.63 8.42
C ALA A 35 7.71 -9.14 9.84
N VAL A 36 7.11 -8.01 10.22
CA VAL A 36 7.03 -7.57 11.62
C VAL A 36 6.01 -8.39 12.40
N GLU A 37 6.11 -8.35 13.72
CA GLU A 37 5.11 -8.92 14.63
C GLU A 37 3.76 -8.24 14.47
N ASP A 38 2.68 -8.96 14.79
CA ASP A 38 1.31 -8.47 14.62
C ASP A 38 1.01 -7.22 15.42
N GLU A 39 1.62 -7.03 16.59
CA GLU A 39 1.45 -5.80 17.37
C GLU A 39 1.98 -4.57 16.63
N VAL A 40 3.19 -4.68 16.06
CA VAL A 40 3.82 -3.62 15.25
C VAL A 40 2.99 -3.37 14.00
N TYR A 41 2.52 -4.44 13.35
CA TYR A 41 1.69 -4.34 12.16
C TYR A 41 0.37 -3.59 12.43
N ASN A 42 -0.35 -3.96 13.48
CA ASN A 42 -1.60 -3.31 13.87
C ASN A 42 -1.38 -1.85 14.25
N ARG A 43 -0.30 -1.53 14.97
CA ARG A 43 0.07 -0.14 15.29
C ARG A 43 0.29 0.70 14.03
N ARG A 44 1.11 0.20 13.09
CA ARG A 44 1.39 0.87 11.81
C ARG A 44 0.14 1.08 10.97
N LEU A 45 -0.72 0.06 10.89
CA LEU A 45 -1.99 0.13 10.20
C LEU A 45 -2.93 1.16 10.82
N GLY A 46 -3.04 1.20 12.16
CA GLY A 46 -3.85 2.20 12.86
C GLY A 46 -3.45 3.63 12.48
N LYS A 47 -2.14 3.90 12.38
CA LYS A 47 -1.62 5.21 11.91
C LYS A 47 -1.96 5.50 10.45
N CYS A 48 -2.04 4.47 9.61
CA CYS A 48 -2.47 4.62 8.21
C CYS A 48 -3.97 4.87 8.09
N LEU A 49 -4.81 4.20 8.90
CA LEU A 49 -6.26 4.39 8.91
C LEU A 49 -6.68 5.79 9.34
N ASP A 50 -5.88 6.44 10.20
CA ASP A 50 -6.02 7.85 10.60
C ASP A 50 -5.32 8.83 9.63
N CYS A 51 -4.79 8.35 8.50
CA CYS A 51 -4.03 9.19 7.59
C CYS A 51 -4.91 9.84 6.53
N SER A 52 -4.85 11.17 6.43
CA SER A 52 -5.53 11.95 5.39
C SER A 52 -5.07 11.63 3.95
N TYR A 53 -3.96 10.90 3.80
CA TYR A 53 -3.43 10.45 2.52
C TYR A 53 -3.76 8.98 2.21
N LEU A 54 -4.58 8.31 3.03
CA LEU A 54 -5.04 6.96 2.75
C LEU A 54 -6.28 7.01 1.87
N GLU A 55 -6.16 6.47 0.65
CA GLU A 55 -7.26 6.39 -0.30
C GLU A 55 -7.68 4.92 -0.49
N TYR A 56 -8.95 4.72 -0.82
CA TYR A 56 -9.55 3.39 -1.00
C TYR A 56 -9.37 2.44 0.20
N GLY A 57 -9.06 2.98 1.39
CA GLY A 57 -8.78 2.22 2.61
C GLY A 57 -7.52 1.33 2.55
N THR A 58 -6.73 1.44 1.48
CA THR A 58 -5.65 0.48 1.18
C THR A 58 -4.41 1.15 0.62
N THR A 59 -4.52 2.27 -0.09
CA THR A 59 -3.41 2.86 -0.85
C THR A 59 -2.95 4.16 -0.25
N CYS A 60 -1.65 4.27 0.04
CA CYS A 60 -1.05 5.52 0.49
C CYS A 60 -0.75 6.43 -0.70
N MET A 61 -1.38 7.61 -0.76
CA MET A 61 -1.18 8.56 -1.86
C MET A 61 0.19 9.24 -1.87
N LEU A 62 0.97 9.14 -0.79
CA LEU A 62 2.33 9.69 -0.75
C LEU A 62 3.36 8.80 -1.46
N CYS A 63 3.19 7.47 -1.44
CA CYS A 63 4.13 6.53 -2.07
C CYS A 63 3.50 5.57 -3.09
N GLY A 64 2.17 5.55 -3.21
CA GLY A 64 1.43 4.62 -4.07
C GLY A 64 1.41 3.17 -3.58
N CYS A 65 1.94 2.86 -2.39
CA CYS A 65 1.98 1.49 -1.88
C CYS A 65 0.69 1.12 -1.13
N ILE A 66 0.37 -0.19 -1.17
CA ILE A 66 -0.67 -0.78 -0.33
C ILE A 66 -0.18 -0.81 1.13
N VAL A 67 -0.91 -0.14 2.03
CA VAL A 67 -0.48 0.08 3.42
C VAL A 67 -0.44 -1.22 4.22
N GLN A 68 -1.34 -2.17 3.96
CA GLN A 68 -1.36 -3.50 4.56
C GLN A 68 -0.09 -4.28 4.25
N VAL A 69 0.37 -4.23 2.99
CA VAL A 69 1.59 -4.93 2.59
C VAL A 69 2.81 -4.21 3.16
N LYS A 70 2.89 -2.89 2.99
CA LYS A 70 4.05 -2.09 3.41
C LYS A 70 4.24 -2.10 4.94
N ALA A 71 3.15 -2.04 5.71
CA ALA A 71 3.21 -2.04 7.17
C ALA A 71 3.73 -3.38 7.71
N LYS A 72 3.50 -4.49 7.01
CA LYS A 72 3.99 -5.81 7.42
C LYS A 72 5.50 -5.97 7.20
N TYR A 73 6.12 -5.26 6.28
CA TYR A 73 7.58 -5.34 6.08
C TYR A 73 8.38 -4.72 7.25
N ARG A 74 9.39 -5.44 7.75
CA ARG A 74 10.34 -4.97 8.78
C ARG A 74 11.06 -3.70 8.37
N THR A 75 11.52 -3.65 7.13
CA THR A 75 12.22 -2.50 6.53
C THR A 75 11.28 -1.40 6.05
N GLY A 76 9.96 -1.57 6.22
CA GLY A 76 8.97 -0.59 5.82
C GLY A 76 8.97 0.64 6.74
N SER A 77 8.90 1.82 6.15
CA SER A 77 8.75 3.12 6.84
C SER A 77 7.65 3.96 6.20
N CYS A 78 7.05 4.87 6.97
CA CYS A 78 6.05 5.79 6.45
C CYS A 78 6.73 6.89 5.61
N PRO A 79 6.30 7.16 4.37
CA PRO A 79 6.91 8.15 3.47
C PRO A 79 6.53 9.61 3.80
N HIS A 80 5.96 9.85 4.98
CA HIS A 80 5.43 11.16 5.32
C HIS A 80 6.57 12.19 5.45
N PRO A 81 6.46 13.37 4.81
CA PRO A 81 7.60 14.25 4.54
C PRO A 81 8.21 14.91 5.78
N GLN A 82 7.42 15.07 6.86
CA GLN A 82 7.91 15.66 8.11
C GLN A 82 8.59 14.60 8.99
N GLN A 83 7.83 13.61 9.43
CA GLN A 83 8.31 12.46 10.16
C GLN A 83 7.48 11.24 9.79
N SER A 84 8.08 10.06 9.84
CA SER A 84 7.37 8.79 9.71
C SER A 84 6.27 8.73 10.76
N ARG A 85 5.02 8.51 10.34
CA ARG A 85 3.90 8.28 11.30
C ARG A 85 4.02 6.92 12.02
N TRP A 86 4.99 6.09 11.65
CA TRP A 86 5.26 4.79 12.24
C TRP A 86 6.40 4.80 13.26
N ASP A 87 7.20 5.87 13.28
CA ASP A 87 8.23 6.08 14.30
C ASP A 87 7.56 6.64 15.56
N GLU A 88 7.43 5.77 16.56
CA GLU A 88 7.26 6.08 17.98
C GLU A 88 8.26 5.22 18.77
#